data_AF-A0A9P6KZL6-F1
#
_entry.id   AF-A0A9P6KZL6-F1
#
_cell.length_a   1.000
_cell.length_b   1.000
_cell.length_c   1.000
_cell.angle_alpha   90.00
_cell.angle_beta   90.00
_cell.angle_gamma   90.00
#
_symmetry.space_group_name_H-M   'P 1'
#
loop_
_entity.id
_entity.type
_entity.pdbx_description
1 polymer ?
#
loop_
_entity_poly.entity_id
_entity_poly.type
_entity_poly.pdbx_seq_one_letter_code
_entity_poly.pdbx_strand_id
1 'polypeptide(L)'
;MFIKTDSNFSIFISDLRKLKGRDKEIKTLSERRQIINCTNKNLEPSNVLKMIYFAINSQSFDTMQFIKAIGSDDIKTKKYGYLGLLLSEREEYLILTFNTLMKDLRNKPTRELALNFLCNVNLKNNIYSDLSGFICTKNHTDTNKVKSLVAKSRIYPMDRLNLVGSDENLVFVKVQILLENLLANNPVDIVENDTLFLTSFYGTTTNSFLKVKLLQLYKILNEQKKITLTSSFFQCIEKDIISPHEVIKPLVDISLSVEILDLLISTSNTSQKTDSFLFRLIDSQNNNSRYMGFRLAIKHKMFANQVINKAIKNGINQRDCYEALMFFINKSTYKEVYKRKDEMRFMMDKQNTPEKIAKEIMKNILLKISEYSKDDLYLKIYYENPELCLSKPIDRNLSEDLKSVYFKKLIPKNRIKYFPLLYSLLPRCYQDKEFYKELFQNHLNILISSKSIKASTILERLILTYLHFQNLGFYRDLLVSRYFNAPTDLKECMLDGIHLMNTKCCDKALLFGNNLVIKYSTTLDHLKINIKGEFISIDVKNGGERAKKVDKSLEGPCNIYEYELHTSRDVVITIKTENETFIKNLYLSYEK
;
A
#
# COMPACT_ATOMS: atom_id res chain seq x y z
N MET A 1 9.07 2.67 -38.18
CA MET A 1 9.85 3.72 -38.86
C MET A 1 11.33 3.35 -38.75
N PHE A 2 11.93 2.79 -39.81
CA PHE A 2 13.34 2.40 -39.78
C PHE A 2 14.21 3.61 -40.10
N ILE A 3 15.06 4.03 -39.15
CA ILE A 3 16.09 5.04 -39.39
C ILE A 3 17.22 4.32 -40.14
N LYS A 4 17.48 4.68 -41.42
CA LYS A 4 18.76 4.32 -42.06
C LYS A 4 19.85 4.97 -41.20
N THR A 5 20.62 4.15 -40.51
CA THR A 5 21.65 4.59 -39.57
C THR A 5 22.71 5.41 -40.30
N ASP A 6 22.89 6.66 -39.87
CA ASP A 6 24.03 7.49 -40.27
C ASP A 6 25.33 6.80 -39.80
N SER A 7 26.24 6.52 -40.74
CA SER A 7 27.48 5.77 -40.46
C SER A 7 28.34 6.47 -39.42
N ASN A 8 28.39 7.80 -39.43
CA ASN A 8 29.23 8.58 -38.53
C ASN A 8 28.67 8.56 -37.10
N PHE A 9 27.35 8.58 -36.95
CA PHE A 9 26.70 8.42 -35.65
C PHE A 9 26.88 7.00 -35.06
N SER A 10 26.79 5.96 -35.89
CA SER A 10 27.01 4.58 -35.47
C SER A 10 28.45 4.32 -35.00
N ILE A 11 29.44 4.86 -35.74
CA ILE A 11 30.86 4.79 -35.36
C ILE A 11 31.07 5.49 -34.01
N PHE A 12 30.49 6.67 -33.84
CA PHE A 12 30.55 7.42 -32.58
C PHE A 12 29.98 6.64 -31.38
N ILE A 13 28.80 6.03 -31.52
CA ILE A 13 28.21 5.20 -30.44
C ILE A 13 29.10 3.98 -30.14
N SER A 14 29.58 3.30 -31.17
CA SER A 14 30.46 2.13 -31.03
C SER A 14 31.73 2.48 -30.25
N ASP A 15 32.35 3.61 -30.58
CA ASP A 15 33.53 4.08 -29.89
C ASP A 15 33.25 4.46 -28.43
N LEU A 16 32.14 5.17 -28.16
CA LEU A 16 31.76 5.52 -26.79
C LEU A 16 31.44 4.30 -25.92
N ARG A 17 30.95 3.20 -26.50
CA ARG A 17 30.70 1.94 -25.78
C ARG A 17 31.98 1.23 -25.34
N LYS A 18 33.08 1.43 -26.07
CA LYS A 18 34.39 0.83 -25.75
C LYS A 18 35.10 1.55 -24.60
N LEU A 19 34.77 2.82 -24.37
CA LEU A 19 35.39 3.67 -23.33
C LEU A 19 34.65 3.53 -21.98
N LYS A 20 35.40 3.58 -20.87
CA LYS A 20 34.88 3.52 -19.49
C LYS A 20 35.41 4.68 -18.65
N GLY A 21 34.65 5.10 -17.64
CA GLY A 21 35.08 6.14 -16.69
C GLY A 21 35.42 7.48 -17.35
N ARG A 22 36.53 8.09 -16.94
CA ARG A 22 36.96 9.45 -17.30
C ARG A 22 37.20 9.66 -18.80
N ASP A 23 37.67 8.65 -19.52
CA ASP A 23 37.95 8.77 -20.96
C ASP A 23 36.67 8.95 -21.78
N LYS A 24 35.59 8.31 -21.34
CA LYS A 24 34.26 8.47 -21.93
C LYS A 24 33.74 9.90 -21.73
N GLU A 25 33.96 10.47 -20.55
CA GLU A 25 33.57 11.85 -20.23
C GLU A 25 34.37 12.86 -21.06
N ILE A 26 35.69 12.67 -21.19
CA ILE A 26 36.55 13.54 -22.00
C ILE A 26 36.12 13.52 -23.47
N LYS A 27 35.92 12.34 -24.07
CA LYS A 27 35.46 12.22 -25.47
C LYS A 27 34.06 12.83 -25.66
N THR A 28 33.18 12.68 -24.68
CA THR A 28 31.85 13.31 -24.70
C THR A 28 31.95 14.83 -24.67
N LEU A 29 32.80 15.39 -23.78
CA LEU A 29 33.00 16.83 -23.65
C LEU A 29 33.67 17.43 -24.89
N SER A 30 34.65 16.75 -25.50
CA SER A 30 35.30 17.22 -26.72
C SER A 30 34.32 17.31 -27.88
N GLU A 31 33.49 16.29 -28.06
CA GLU A 31 32.48 16.24 -29.13
C GLU A 31 31.39 17.30 -28.92
N ARG A 32 30.97 17.54 -27.67
CA ARG A 32 30.06 18.64 -27.35
C ARG A 32 30.63 20.01 -27.70
N ARG A 33 31.90 20.25 -27.37
CA ARG A 33 32.58 21.52 -27.72
C ARG A 33 32.69 21.69 -29.23
N GLN A 34 32.99 20.62 -29.96
CA GLN A 34 33.02 20.64 -31.43
C GLN A 34 31.66 21.03 -32.01
N ILE A 35 30.57 20.41 -31.53
CA ILE A 35 29.21 20.71 -32.01
C ILE A 35 28.82 22.18 -31.73
N ILE A 36 29.17 22.73 -30.56
CA ILE A 36 28.88 24.13 -30.21
C ILE A 36 29.67 25.10 -31.09
N ASN A 37 30.94 24.77 -31.39
CA ASN A 37 31.84 25.63 -32.17
C ASN A 37 31.62 25.57 -33.68
N CYS A 38 30.77 24.66 -34.18
CA CYS A 38 30.36 24.65 -35.59
C CYS A 38 29.50 25.89 -35.91
N THR A 39 30.15 26.99 -36.27
CA THR A 39 29.52 28.23 -36.70
C THR A 39 28.94 28.10 -38.11
N ASN A 40 27.61 28.20 -38.21
CA ASN A 40 26.85 28.72 -39.36
C ASN A 40 27.33 28.31 -40.77
N LYS A 41 26.91 27.12 -41.24
CA LYS A 41 26.24 27.04 -42.56
C LYS A 41 25.51 25.75 -42.89
N ASN A 42 25.72 24.62 -42.19
CA ASN A 42 24.80 23.47 -42.19
C ASN A 42 25.15 22.57 -41.00
N LEU A 43 24.27 22.50 -40.00
CA LEU A 43 24.37 21.49 -38.94
C LEU A 43 24.22 20.11 -39.61
N GLU A 44 25.26 19.29 -39.57
CA GLU A 44 25.15 17.94 -40.13
C GLU A 44 24.11 17.11 -39.35
N PRO A 45 23.31 16.27 -40.03
CA PRO A 45 22.35 15.38 -39.39
C PRO A 45 22.98 14.50 -38.30
N SER A 46 24.22 14.05 -38.54
CA SER A 46 25.03 13.24 -37.62
C SER A 46 25.25 13.95 -36.27
N ASN A 47 25.54 15.25 -36.27
CA ASN A 47 25.77 16.05 -35.07
C ASN A 47 24.48 16.28 -34.27
N VAL A 48 23.34 16.46 -34.96
CA VAL A 48 22.03 16.55 -34.30
C VAL A 48 21.68 15.22 -33.61
N LEU A 49 21.95 14.08 -34.24
CA LEU A 49 21.76 12.76 -33.63
C LEU A 49 22.66 12.53 -32.42
N LYS A 50 23.94 12.96 -32.46
CA LYS A 50 24.84 12.93 -31.29
C LYS A 50 24.27 13.73 -30.11
N MET A 51 23.69 14.90 -30.36
CA MET A 51 23.03 15.69 -29.32
C MET A 51 21.80 15.00 -28.74
N ILE A 52 20.94 14.39 -29.58
CA ILE A 52 19.81 13.58 -29.10
C ILE A 52 20.30 12.44 -28.21
N TYR A 53 21.40 11.77 -28.61
CA TYR A 53 22.02 10.73 -27.80
C TYR A 53 22.47 11.26 -26.43
N PHE A 54 23.09 12.44 -26.37
CA PHE A 54 23.44 13.07 -25.09
C PHE A 54 22.22 13.34 -24.22
N ALA A 55 21.15 13.90 -24.80
CA ALA A 55 19.90 14.17 -24.10
C ALA A 55 19.28 12.89 -23.52
N ILE A 56 19.20 11.80 -24.30
CA ILE A 56 18.67 10.50 -23.85
C ILE A 56 19.50 9.90 -22.70
N ASN A 57 20.81 10.15 -22.66
CA ASN A 57 21.69 9.66 -21.60
C ASN A 57 21.82 10.65 -20.43
N SER A 58 20.89 11.59 -20.29
CA SER A 58 20.86 12.60 -19.21
C SER A 58 22.12 13.45 -19.13
N GLN A 59 22.79 13.69 -20.26
CA GLN A 59 23.93 14.58 -20.36
C GLN A 59 23.46 15.97 -20.80
N SER A 60 24.15 17.02 -20.34
CA SER A 60 23.77 18.39 -20.72
C SER A 60 23.91 18.62 -22.23
N PHE A 61 22.94 19.31 -22.83
CA PHE A 61 22.92 19.66 -24.25
C PHE A 61 22.38 21.08 -24.42
N ASP A 62 22.69 21.70 -25.56
CA ASP A 62 22.23 23.05 -25.88
C ASP A 62 20.96 22.97 -26.75
N THR A 63 19.83 23.44 -26.22
CA THR A 63 18.55 23.46 -26.95
C THR A 63 18.62 24.36 -28.18
N MET A 64 19.47 25.40 -28.17
CA MET A 64 19.58 26.35 -29.27
C MET A 64 20.11 25.70 -30.55
N GLN A 65 20.88 24.62 -30.43
CA GLN A 65 21.35 23.85 -31.58
C GLN A 65 20.21 23.08 -32.25
N PHE A 66 19.21 22.60 -31.50
CA PHE A 66 18.00 22.02 -32.11
C PHE A 66 17.14 23.07 -32.82
N ILE A 67 17.09 24.29 -32.27
CA ILE A 67 16.38 25.43 -32.90
C ILE A 67 17.04 25.82 -34.22
N LYS A 68 18.38 25.84 -34.25
CA LYS A 68 19.14 26.02 -35.50
C LYS A 68 18.89 24.86 -36.49
N ALA A 69 18.84 23.63 -36.00
CA ALA A 69 18.60 22.45 -36.83
C ALA A 69 17.22 22.49 -37.52
N ILE A 70 16.16 22.93 -36.84
CA ILE A 70 14.84 23.08 -37.48
C ILE A 70 14.82 24.21 -38.52
N GLY A 71 15.72 25.19 -38.42
CA GLY A 71 15.89 26.25 -39.41
C GLY A 71 16.62 25.82 -40.69
N SER A 72 17.21 24.62 -40.72
CA SER A 72 17.95 24.09 -41.89
C SER A 72 17.01 23.79 -43.06
N ASP A 73 17.53 23.95 -44.29
CA ASP A 73 16.83 23.54 -45.51
C ASP A 73 16.89 22.02 -45.74
N ASP A 74 17.83 21.30 -45.10
CA ASP A 74 17.87 19.83 -45.18
C ASP A 74 16.77 19.19 -44.31
N ILE A 75 15.90 18.42 -44.97
CA ILE A 75 14.75 17.75 -44.35
C ILE A 75 15.20 16.78 -43.25
N LYS A 76 16.35 16.09 -43.40
CA LYS A 76 16.83 15.15 -42.38
C LYS A 76 17.28 15.87 -41.13
N THR A 77 18.08 16.92 -41.28
CA THR A 77 18.53 17.80 -40.20
C THR A 77 17.34 18.42 -39.47
N LYS A 78 16.37 18.97 -40.22
CA LYS A 78 15.15 19.56 -39.67
C LYS A 78 14.32 18.53 -38.88
N LYS A 79 14.15 17.33 -39.42
CA LYS A 79 13.45 16.22 -38.75
C LYS A 79 14.11 15.84 -37.42
N TYR A 80 15.43 15.72 -37.38
CA TYR A 80 16.15 15.45 -36.13
C TYR A 80 16.09 16.64 -35.17
N GLY A 81 16.10 17.87 -35.69
CA GLY A 81 15.87 19.08 -34.90
C GLY A 81 14.53 19.03 -34.16
N TYR A 82 13.43 18.75 -34.87
CA TYR A 82 12.10 18.62 -34.26
C TYR A 82 12.03 17.49 -33.24
N LEU A 83 12.67 16.34 -33.50
CA LEU A 83 12.74 15.24 -32.54
C LEU A 83 13.52 15.64 -31.27
N GLY A 84 14.66 16.31 -31.44
CA GLY A 84 15.49 16.76 -30.32
C GLY A 84 14.82 17.82 -29.46
N LEU A 85 14.01 18.71 -30.05
CA LEU A 85 13.23 19.69 -29.30
C LEU A 85 12.21 19.05 -28.35
N LEU A 86 11.69 17.86 -28.64
CA LEU A 86 10.80 17.14 -27.73
C LEU A 86 11.50 16.70 -26.43
N LEU A 87 12.84 16.66 -26.43
CA LEU A 87 13.65 16.34 -25.25
C LEU A 87 14.03 17.59 -24.44
N SER A 88 13.69 18.79 -24.90
CA SER A 88 13.99 20.03 -24.18
C SER A 88 13.03 20.26 -23.02
N GLU A 89 13.57 20.55 -21.85
CA GLU A 89 12.79 20.82 -20.63
C GLU A 89 12.46 22.31 -20.44
N ARG A 90 13.12 23.21 -21.18
CA ARG A 90 13.02 24.67 -21.00
C ARG A 90 12.09 25.29 -22.04
N GLU A 91 10.85 25.58 -21.62
CA GLU A 91 9.81 26.17 -22.49
C GLU A 91 10.18 27.53 -23.07
N GLU A 92 11.00 28.33 -22.39
CA GLU A 92 11.43 29.66 -22.85
C GLU A 92 12.07 29.62 -24.25
N TYR A 93 12.85 28.56 -24.54
CA TYR A 93 13.48 28.41 -25.84
C TYR A 93 12.49 27.99 -26.94
N LEU A 94 11.36 27.37 -26.57
CA LEU A 94 10.35 26.94 -27.53
C LEU A 94 9.69 28.13 -28.26
N ILE A 95 9.59 29.29 -27.60
CA ILE A 95 9.08 30.54 -28.20
C ILE A 95 9.83 30.89 -29.49
N LEU A 96 11.15 30.65 -29.52
CA LEU A 96 12.01 30.98 -30.66
C LEU A 96 11.75 30.08 -31.89
N THR A 97 11.02 28.98 -31.72
CA THR A 97 10.67 28.08 -32.82
C THR A 97 9.41 28.52 -33.58
N PHE A 98 8.66 29.49 -33.05
CA PHE A 98 7.35 29.90 -33.57
C PHE A 98 7.37 30.26 -35.06
N ASN A 99 8.32 31.11 -35.48
CA ASN A 99 8.42 31.54 -36.89
C ASN A 99 8.77 30.39 -37.84
N THR A 100 9.65 29.48 -37.39
CA THR A 100 10.02 28.29 -38.18
C THR A 100 8.86 27.34 -38.32
N LEU A 101 8.10 27.10 -37.23
CA LEU A 101 6.88 26.30 -37.24
C LEU A 101 5.83 26.91 -38.17
N MET A 102 5.59 28.23 -38.09
CA MET A 102 4.66 28.92 -38.97
C MET A 102 5.05 28.75 -40.46
N LYS A 103 6.35 28.88 -40.79
CA LYS A 103 6.87 28.66 -42.15
C LYS A 103 6.68 27.20 -42.59
N ASP A 104 6.99 26.25 -41.73
CA ASP A 104 6.92 24.82 -42.05
C ASP A 104 5.48 24.31 -42.16
N LEU A 105 4.55 24.82 -41.35
CA LEU A 105 3.12 24.49 -41.46
C LEU A 105 2.52 24.90 -42.81
N ARG A 106 3.02 25.98 -43.43
CA ARG A 106 2.60 26.43 -44.76
C ARG A 106 3.22 25.63 -45.90
N ASN A 107 4.34 24.93 -45.67
CA ASN A 107 5.12 24.29 -46.72
C ASN A 107 4.87 22.77 -46.78
N LYS A 108 4.38 22.26 -47.92
CA LYS A 108 3.98 20.84 -48.10
C LYS A 108 5.02 19.79 -47.63
N PRO A 109 6.33 19.88 -47.97
CA PRO A 109 7.34 18.89 -47.55
C PRO A 109 7.69 18.93 -46.05
N THR A 110 7.59 20.08 -45.38
CA THR A 110 7.99 20.21 -43.97
C THR A 110 6.81 20.24 -43.00
N ARG A 111 5.59 20.40 -43.51
CA ARG A 111 4.34 20.43 -42.74
C ARG A 111 4.16 19.20 -41.87
N GLU A 112 4.43 18.01 -42.38
CA GLU A 112 4.30 16.77 -41.59
C GLU A 112 5.23 16.78 -40.36
N LEU A 113 6.45 17.29 -40.50
CA LEU A 113 7.42 17.37 -39.41
C LEU A 113 6.96 18.33 -38.31
N ALA A 114 6.50 19.52 -38.72
CA ALA A 114 5.94 20.51 -37.79
C ALA A 114 4.71 19.97 -37.06
N LEU A 115 3.79 19.31 -37.77
CA LEU A 115 2.60 18.69 -37.15
C LEU A 115 3.00 17.57 -36.18
N ASN A 116 3.94 16.69 -36.55
CA ASN A 116 4.41 15.63 -35.64
C ASN A 116 5.01 16.22 -34.36
N PHE A 117 5.77 17.32 -34.45
CA PHE A 117 6.29 18.02 -33.29
C PHE A 117 5.16 18.56 -32.42
N LEU A 118 4.21 19.30 -33.01
CA LEU A 118 3.08 19.88 -32.28
C LEU A 118 2.16 18.84 -31.63
N CYS A 119 2.02 17.65 -32.24
CA CYS A 119 1.29 16.54 -31.62
C CYS A 119 1.94 16.01 -30.34
N ASN A 120 3.26 16.14 -30.19
CA ASN A 120 4.04 15.49 -29.11
C ASN A 120 4.64 16.47 -28.10
N VAL A 121 4.72 17.76 -28.42
CA VAL A 121 5.33 18.77 -27.54
C VAL A 121 4.55 18.90 -26.24
N ASN A 122 5.25 18.81 -25.10
CA ASN A 122 4.63 19.03 -23.79
C ASN A 122 4.57 20.54 -23.53
N LEU A 123 3.37 21.10 -23.45
CA LEU A 123 3.15 22.53 -23.25
C LEU A 123 2.45 22.74 -21.92
N LYS A 124 3.09 23.45 -20.98
CA LYS A 124 2.41 23.96 -19.78
C LYS A 124 1.75 25.30 -20.06
N ASN A 125 2.27 26.05 -21.03
CA ASN A 125 1.77 27.36 -21.46
C ASN A 125 1.23 27.35 -22.90
N ASN A 126 0.23 28.19 -23.19
CA ASN A 126 -0.42 28.33 -24.52
C ASN A 126 0.44 29.07 -25.58
N ILE A 127 1.76 28.82 -25.60
CA ILE A 127 2.76 29.53 -26.44
C ILE A 127 2.43 29.43 -27.94
N TYR A 128 1.85 28.32 -28.38
CA TYR A 128 1.55 28.06 -29.79
C TYR A 128 0.07 28.26 -30.16
N SER A 129 -0.75 28.84 -29.29
CA SER A 129 -2.18 29.04 -29.56
C SER A 129 -2.44 29.80 -30.87
N ASP A 130 -1.61 30.80 -31.17
CA ASP A 130 -1.67 31.58 -32.42
C ASP A 130 -1.30 30.78 -33.68
N LEU A 131 -0.61 29.64 -33.54
CA LEU A 131 -0.32 28.77 -34.68
C LEU A 131 -1.55 27.99 -35.17
N SER A 132 -2.64 27.96 -34.39
CA SER A 132 -3.88 27.26 -34.72
C SER A 132 -4.47 27.69 -36.06
N GLY A 133 -4.34 28.97 -36.44
CA GLY A 133 -4.80 29.51 -37.72
C GLY A 133 -4.04 28.97 -38.94
N PHE A 134 -2.82 28.47 -38.75
CA PHE A 134 -2.00 27.87 -39.81
C PHE A 134 -2.23 26.37 -39.99
N ILE A 135 -3.01 25.74 -39.10
CA ILE A 135 -3.32 24.31 -39.16
C ILE A 135 -4.68 24.11 -39.83
N CYS A 136 -4.67 23.68 -41.10
CA CYS A 136 -5.89 23.39 -41.83
C CYS A 136 -6.49 22.03 -41.41
N THR A 137 -7.69 22.04 -40.84
CA THR A 137 -8.45 20.83 -40.45
C THR A 137 -9.64 20.53 -41.37
N LYS A 138 -10.01 21.46 -42.26
CA LYS A 138 -11.22 21.38 -43.10
C LYS A 138 -10.99 20.72 -44.46
N ASN A 139 -9.75 20.64 -44.96
CA ASN A 139 -9.49 20.07 -46.28
C ASN A 139 -9.60 18.53 -46.25
N HIS A 140 -10.57 17.97 -46.98
CA HIS A 140 -10.82 16.53 -47.03
C HIS A 140 -9.79 15.73 -47.84
N THR A 141 -9.01 16.38 -48.71
CA THR A 141 -7.97 15.73 -49.52
C THR A 141 -6.59 15.73 -48.86
N ASP A 142 -6.48 16.26 -47.65
CA ASP A 142 -5.21 16.39 -46.93
C ASP A 142 -4.81 15.09 -46.24
N THR A 143 -3.69 14.51 -46.67
CA THR A 143 -3.12 13.29 -46.07
C THR A 143 -2.70 13.48 -44.61
N ASN A 144 -2.48 14.71 -44.15
CA ASN A 144 -2.10 15.04 -42.78
C ASN A 144 -3.29 15.51 -41.91
N LYS A 145 -4.54 15.28 -42.33
CA LYS A 145 -5.73 15.77 -41.63
C LYS A 145 -5.82 15.29 -40.18
N VAL A 146 -5.57 14.00 -39.92
CA VAL A 146 -5.57 13.42 -38.55
C VAL A 146 -4.56 14.14 -37.66
N LYS A 147 -3.32 14.28 -38.13
CA LYS A 147 -2.24 14.96 -37.39
C LYS A 147 -2.56 16.44 -37.17
N SER A 148 -3.15 17.10 -38.16
CA SER A 148 -3.60 18.49 -38.07
C SER A 148 -4.64 18.66 -36.96
N LEU A 149 -5.59 17.72 -36.86
CA LEU A 149 -6.64 17.76 -35.83
C LEU A 149 -6.06 17.57 -34.42
N VAL A 150 -5.17 16.58 -34.22
CA VAL A 150 -4.48 16.36 -32.94
C VAL A 150 -3.61 17.56 -32.56
N ALA A 151 -2.75 18.02 -33.46
CA ALA A 151 -1.88 19.18 -33.22
C ALA A 151 -2.68 20.43 -32.85
N LYS A 152 -3.78 20.71 -33.56
CA LYS A 152 -4.64 21.85 -33.27
C LYS A 152 -5.28 21.74 -31.89
N SER A 153 -5.83 20.58 -31.54
CA SER A 153 -6.46 20.35 -30.23
C SER A 153 -5.48 20.50 -29.07
N ARG A 154 -4.19 20.19 -29.28
CA ARG A 154 -3.16 20.28 -28.26
C ARG A 154 -2.68 21.71 -28.00
N ILE A 155 -2.56 22.52 -29.05
CA ILE A 155 -2.09 23.92 -28.93
C ILE A 155 -3.23 24.91 -28.67
N TYR A 156 -4.47 24.52 -29.01
CA TYR A 156 -5.66 25.35 -28.85
C TYR A 156 -6.84 24.47 -28.39
N PRO A 157 -6.85 24.01 -27.12
CA PRO A 157 -7.81 23.04 -26.60
C PRO A 157 -9.24 23.58 -26.48
N MET A 158 -9.42 24.90 -26.57
CA MET A 158 -10.74 25.56 -26.50
C MET A 158 -11.49 25.56 -27.84
N ASP A 159 -10.90 25.07 -28.93
CA ASP A 159 -11.58 25.03 -30.22
C ASP A 159 -12.76 24.05 -30.20
N ARG A 160 -13.88 24.45 -30.82
CA ARG A 160 -15.02 23.55 -30.95
C ARG A 160 -14.70 22.44 -31.96
N LEU A 161 -14.87 21.20 -31.52
CA LEU A 161 -14.65 20.02 -32.33
C LEU A 161 -15.97 19.49 -32.90
N ASN A 162 -16.21 19.67 -34.20
CA ASN A 162 -17.37 19.05 -34.87
C ASN A 162 -17.19 17.53 -34.94
N LEU A 163 -18.09 16.75 -34.34
CA LEU A 163 -17.98 15.29 -34.30
C LEU A 163 -18.51 14.61 -35.56
N VAL A 164 -19.43 15.27 -36.27
CA VAL A 164 -20.09 14.74 -37.47
C VAL A 164 -19.06 14.38 -38.56
N GLY A 165 -19.20 13.19 -39.13
CA GLY A 165 -18.38 12.72 -40.25
C GLY A 165 -18.64 11.26 -40.60
N SER A 166 -18.25 10.86 -41.81
CA SER A 166 -18.37 9.48 -42.31
C SER A 166 -17.10 8.65 -42.16
N ASP A 167 -15.93 9.27 -41.98
CA ASP A 167 -14.65 8.59 -41.82
C ASP A 167 -14.44 8.16 -40.36
N GLU A 168 -14.52 6.85 -40.10
CA GLU A 168 -14.36 6.25 -38.78
C GLU A 168 -13.03 6.60 -38.11
N ASN A 169 -11.93 6.71 -38.86
CA ASN A 169 -10.62 7.05 -38.28
C ASN A 169 -10.61 8.50 -37.77
N LEU A 170 -11.24 9.41 -38.51
CA LEU A 170 -11.38 10.80 -38.06
C LEU A 170 -12.31 10.90 -36.86
N VAL A 171 -13.42 10.16 -36.84
CA VAL A 171 -14.34 10.15 -35.69
C VAL A 171 -13.64 9.58 -34.45
N PHE A 172 -12.86 8.50 -34.60
CA PHE A 172 -12.07 7.93 -33.51
C PHE A 172 -11.14 8.97 -32.87
N VAL A 173 -10.37 9.68 -33.69
CA VAL A 173 -9.43 10.70 -33.20
C VAL A 173 -10.17 11.84 -32.52
N LYS A 174 -11.30 12.28 -33.09
CA LYS A 174 -12.12 13.33 -32.50
C LYS A 174 -12.68 12.93 -31.13
N VAL A 175 -13.22 11.71 -31.02
CA VAL A 175 -13.72 11.15 -29.75
C VAL A 175 -12.59 11.04 -28.73
N GLN A 176 -11.39 10.62 -29.13
CA GLN A 176 -10.25 10.52 -28.24
C GLN A 176 -9.81 11.90 -27.70
N ILE A 177 -9.76 12.93 -28.54
CA ILE A 177 -9.48 14.31 -28.10
C ILE A 177 -10.53 14.80 -27.12
N LEU A 178 -11.80 14.51 -27.39
CA LEU A 178 -12.90 14.88 -26.52
C LEU A 178 -12.78 14.22 -25.14
N LEU A 179 -12.48 12.93 -25.12
CA LEU A 179 -12.23 12.16 -23.89
C LEU A 179 -11.07 12.75 -23.08
N GLU A 180 -9.94 13.07 -23.73
CA GLU A 180 -8.79 13.68 -23.07
C GLU A 180 -9.14 15.03 -22.45
N ASN A 181 -9.87 15.88 -23.17
CA ASN A 181 -10.34 17.16 -22.65
C ASN A 181 -11.30 16.99 -21.46
N LEU A 182 -12.25 16.06 -21.53
CA LEU A 182 -13.19 15.78 -20.43
C LEU A 182 -12.47 15.24 -19.18
N LEU A 183 -11.50 14.34 -19.36
CA LEU A 183 -10.70 13.79 -18.26
C LEU A 183 -9.78 14.84 -17.60
N ALA A 184 -9.33 15.82 -18.37
CA ALA A 184 -8.58 16.98 -17.88
C ALA A 184 -9.46 18.09 -17.27
N ASN A 185 -10.79 17.90 -17.22
CA ASN A 185 -11.77 18.91 -16.80
C ASN A 185 -11.75 20.21 -17.65
N ASN A 186 -11.30 20.13 -18.90
CA ASN A 186 -11.40 21.26 -19.83
C ASN A 186 -12.86 21.47 -20.26
N PRO A 187 -13.29 22.72 -20.54
CA PRO A 187 -14.62 22.99 -21.06
C PRO A 187 -14.77 22.34 -22.43
N VAL A 188 -15.87 21.62 -22.60
CA VAL A 188 -16.20 20.92 -23.84
C VAL A 188 -17.64 21.26 -24.20
N ASP A 189 -17.79 21.91 -25.36
CA ASP A 189 -19.07 22.27 -25.97
C ASP A 189 -19.54 21.13 -26.90
N ILE A 190 -20.71 20.55 -26.59
CA ILE A 190 -21.35 19.48 -27.37
C ILE A 190 -22.76 19.97 -27.68
N VAL A 191 -23.03 20.19 -28.97
CA VAL A 191 -24.37 20.61 -29.40
C VAL A 191 -25.27 19.40 -29.66
N GLU A 192 -26.57 19.64 -29.79
CA GLU A 192 -27.57 18.62 -30.07
C GLU A 192 -27.28 17.78 -31.33
N ASN A 193 -26.80 18.40 -32.41
CA ASN A 193 -26.40 17.65 -33.60
C ASN A 193 -25.25 16.66 -33.34
N ASP A 194 -24.31 17.01 -32.46
CA ASP A 194 -23.21 16.12 -32.08
C ASP A 194 -23.73 14.94 -31.23
N THR A 195 -24.67 15.19 -30.31
CA THR A 195 -25.28 14.11 -29.49
C THR A 195 -26.14 13.17 -30.33
N LEU A 196 -26.95 13.67 -31.26
CA LEU A 196 -27.74 12.88 -32.20
C LEU A 196 -26.83 12.05 -33.12
N PHE A 197 -25.80 12.67 -33.68
CA PHE A 197 -24.81 11.98 -34.51
C PHE A 197 -24.17 10.84 -33.74
N LEU A 198 -23.58 11.11 -32.56
CA LEU A 198 -22.93 10.07 -31.76
C LEU A 198 -23.90 8.90 -31.50
N THR A 199 -25.09 9.20 -30.96
CA THR A 199 -26.10 8.19 -30.62
C THR A 199 -26.45 7.29 -31.80
N SER A 200 -26.61 7.87 -32.99
CA SER A 200 -26.88 7.10 -34.21
C SER A 200 -25.64 6.33 -34.72
N PHE A 201 -24.46 6.93 -34.62
CA PHE A 201 -23.23 6.47 -35.24
C PHE A 201 -22.70 5.17 -34.61
N TYR A 202 -22.95 4.94 -33.32
CA TYR A 202 -22.60 3.67 -32.66
C TYR A 202 -23.23 2.47 -33.38
N GLY A 203 -24.50 2.59 -33.79
CA GLY A 203 -25.23 1.51 -34.45
C GLY A 203 -24.76 1.22 -35.88
N THR A 204 -24.06 2.16 -36.52
CA THR A 204 -23.61 2.05 -37.92
C THR A 204 -22.17 1.59 -38.06
N THR A 205 -21.31 1.86 -37.07
CA THR A 205 -19.89 1.48 -37.14
C THR A 205 -19.69 -0.01 -36.88
N THR A 206 -18.75 -0.63 -37.61
CA THR A 206 -18.33 -2.03 -37.38
C THR A 206 -17.02 -2.11 -36.60
N ASN A 207 -16.37 -0.97 -36.33
CA ASN A 207 -15.07 -0.91 -35.69
C ASN A 207 -15.17 -1.00 -34.15
N SER A 208 -14.78 -2.15 -33.59
CA SER A 208 -14.81 -2.40 -32.15
C SER A 208 -13.97 -1.40 -31.33
N PHE A 209 -12.84 -0.92 -31.85
CA PHE A 209 -12.02 0.09 -31.15
C PHE A 209 -12.78 1.41 -31.01
N LEU A 210 -13.48 1.83 -32.06
CA LEU A 210 -14.30 3.03 -32.05
C LEU A 210 -15.49 2.88 -31.12
N LYS A 211 -16.18 1.73 -31.15
CA LYS A 211 -17.27 1.43 -30.22
C LYS A 211 -16.83 1.52 -28.76
N VAL A 212 -15.66 0.99 -28.40
CA VAL A 212 -15.10 1.12 -27.04
C VAL A 212 -14.95 2.59 -26.66
N LYS A 213 -14.37 3.41 -27.53
CA LYS A 213 -14.18 4.85 -27.26
C LYS A 213 -15.49 5.63 -27.16
N LEU A 214 -16.46 5.30 -28.01
CA LEU A 214 -17.80 5.87 -27.92
C LEU A 214 -18.48 5.54 -26.59
N LEU A 215 -18.38 4.30 -26.10
CA LEU A 215 -18.94 3.91 -24.80
C LEU A 215 -18.28 4.65 -23.63
N GLN A 216 -16.95 4.75 -23.64
CA GLN A 216 -16.22 5.55 -22.65
C GLN A 216 -16.70 7.00 -22.65
N LEU A 217 -16.94 7.57 -23.84
CA LEU A 217 -17.45 8.93 -23.98
C LEU A 217 -18.89 9.05 -23.47
N TYR A 218 -19.79 8.16 -23.87
CA TYR A 218 -21.19 8.18 -23.41
C TYR A 218 -21.29 8.09 -21.90
N LYS A 219 -20.47 7.24 -21.29
CA LYS A 219 -20.43 7.09 -19.84
C LYS A 219 -20.10 8.41 -19.15
N ILE A 220 -19.01 9.07 -19.55
CA ILE A 220 -18.58 10.35 -18.97
C ILE A 220 -19.63 11.43 -19.22
N LEU A 221 -20.17 11.52 -20.44
CA LEU A 221 -21.19 12.51 -20.77
C LEU A 221 -22.49 12.29 -19.99
N ASN A 222 -22.89 11.04 -19.77
CA ASN A 222 -24.07 10.69 -18.99
C ASN A 222 -23.87 11.00 -17.50
N GLU A 223 -22.70 10.67 -16.94
CA GLU A 223 -22.31 11.04 -15.57
C GLU A 223 -22.31 12.57 -15.35
N GLN A 224 -21.88 13.34 -16.36
CA GLN A 224 -21.94 14.81 -16.36
C GLN A 224 -23.30 15.39 -16.75
N LYS A 225 -24.33 14.56 -16.99
CA LYS A 225 -25.68 14.96 -17.44
C LYS A 225 -25.70 15.77 -18.75
N LYS A 226 -24.69 15.58 -19.62
CA LYS A 226 -24.60 16.22 -20.95
C LYS A 226 -25.32 15.43 -22.05
N ILE A 227 -25.58 14.14 -21.82
CA ILE A 227 -26.38 13.28 -22.71
C ILE A 227 -27.34 12.46 -21.85
N THR A 228 -28.50 12.13 -22.41
CA THR A 228 -29.44 11.16 -21.82
C THR A 228 -29.45 9.91 -22.68
N LEU A 229 -29.14 8.77 -22.08
CA LEU A 229 -29.15 7.47 -22.78
C LEU A 229 -30.54 6.85 -22.74
N THR A 230 -31.09 6.51 -23.91
CA THR A 230 -32.44 5.96 -24.06
C THR A 230 -32.44 4.42 -23.93
N SER A 231 -33.62 3.84 -23.70
CA SER A 231 -33.80 2.38 -23.72
C SER A 231 -33.41 1.74 -25.06
N SER A 232 -33.67 2.43 -26.19
CA SER A 232 -33.27 1.98 -27.51
C SER A 232 -31.75 1.93 -27.70
N PHE A 233 -31.02 2.89 -27.11
CA PHE A 233 -29.56 2.87 -27.10
C PHE A 233 -29.03 1.67 -26.32
N PHE A 234 -29.57 1.38 -25.13
CA PHE A 234 -29.17 0.22 -24.34
C PHE A 234 -29.41 -1.10 -25.08
N GLN A 235 -30.56 -1.25 -25.75
CA GLN A 235 -30.85 -2.41 -26.61
C GLN A 235 -29.88 -2.52 -27.79
N CYS A 236 -29.39 -1.39 -28.33
CA CYS A 236 -28.43 -1.39 -29.42
C CYS A 236 -27.06 -1.90 -28.96
N ILE A 237 -26.53 -1.37 -27.85
CA ILE A 237 -25.19 -1.75 -27.36
C ILE A 237 -25.17 -3.19 -26.82
N GLU A 238 -26.29 -3.67 -26.26
CA GLU A 238 -26.38 -5.02 -25.69
C GLU A 238 -26.17 -6.12 -26.76
N LYS A 239 -26.48 -5.83 -28.03
CA LYS A 239 -26.24 -6.76 -29.14
C LYS A 239 -24.76 -7.11 -29.29
N ASP A 240 -23.86 -6.17 -28.98
CA ASP A 240 -22.41 -6.33 -29.10
C ASP A 240 -21.79 -7.10 -27.91
N ILE A 241 -22.57 -7.44 -26.87
CA ILE A 241 -22.11 -8.35 -25.81
C ILE A 241 -21.92 -9.74 -26.40
N ILE A 242 -20.72 -10.31 -26.22
CA ILE A 242 -20.38 -11.67 -26.63
C ILE A 242 -21.38 -12.67 -26.05
N SER A 243 -21.93 -13.51 -26.93
CA SER A 243 -22.93 -14.49 -26.51
C SER A 243 -22.29 -15.62 -25.69
N PRO A 244 -23.04 -16.25 -24.76
CA PRO A 244 -22.50 -17.30 -23.88
C PRO A 244 -21.83 -18.48 -24.62
N HIS A 245 -22.30 -18.80 -25.83
CA HIS A 245 -21.82 -19.92 -26.64
C HIS A 245 -20.57 -19.62 -27.48
N GLU A 246 -20.15 -18.36 -27.59
CA GLU A 246 -19.01 -17.97 -28.45
C GLU A 246 -17.68 -18.13 -27.69
N VAL A 247 -16.77 -18.99 -28.16
CA VAL A 247 -15.62 -19.45 -27.35
C VAL A 247 -14.36 -18.59 -27.51
N ILE A 248 -14.08 -18.07 -28.70
CA ILE A 248 -12.85 -17.31 -28.99
C ILE A 248 -13.23 -16.01 -29.71
N LYS A 249 -12.87 -14.88 -29.09
CA LYS A 249 -13.05 -13.53 -29.66
C LYS A 249 -11.77 -12.72 -29.53
N PRO A 250 -11.49 -11.80 -30.45
CA PRO A 250 -10.44 -10.80 -30.30
C PRO A 250 -10.52 -10.06 -28.95
N LEU A 251 -9.36 -9.69 -28.40
CA LEU A 251 -9.28 -8.94 -27.14
C LEU A 251 -10.07 -7.62 -27.17
N VAL A 252 -10.19 -7.00 -28.34
CA VAL A 252 -10.97 -5.76 -28.52
C VAL A 252 -12.46 -6.00 -28.32
N ASP A 253 -13.01 -7.13 -28.76
CA ASP A 253 -14.43 -7.46 -28.61
C ASP A 253 -14.75 -7.85 -27.16
N ILE A 254 -13.81 -8.50 -26.48
CA ILE A 254 -13.91 -8.77 -25.04
C ILE A 254 -13.92 -7.43 -24.27
N SER A 255 -13.00 -6.52 -24.63
CA SER A 255 -12.95 -5.18 -24.05
C SER A 255 -14.24 -4.40 -24.29
N LEU A 256 -14.78 -4.48 -25.51
CA LEU A 256 -16.07 -3.89 -25.86
C LEU A 256 -17.19 -4.43 -24.99
N SER A 257 -17.32 -5.76 -24.86
CA SER A 257 -18.34 -6.39 -24.02
C SER A 257 -18.20 -5.99 -22.54
N VAL A 258 -16.98 -5.86 -22.05
CA VAL A 258 -16.68 -5.41 -20.67
C VAL A 258 -17.10 -3.96 -20.44
N GLU A 259 -16.82 -3.06 -21.39
CA GLU A 259 -17.23 -1.65 -21.30
C GLU A 259 -18.76 -1.49 -21.39
N ILE A 260 -19.41 -2.26 -22.28
CA ILE A 260 -20.89 -2.31 -22.36
C ILE A 260 -21.46 -2.79 -21.02
N LEU A 261 -20.92 -3.87 -20.48
CA LEU A 261 -21.33 -4.43 -19.20
C LEU A 261 -21.21 -3.41 -18.06
N ASP A 262 -20.08 -2.69 -17.97
CA ASP A 262 -19.87 -1.67 -16.96
C ASP A 262 -20.89 -0.53 -17.06
N LEU A 263 -21.19 -0.05 -18.28
CA LEU A 263 -22.17 1.01 -18.53
C LEU A 263 -23.60 0.58 -18.19
N LEU A 264 -24.00 -0.62 -18.61
CA LEU A 264 -25.35 -1.16 -18.35
C LEU A 264 -25.58 -1.34 -16.84
N ILE A 265 -24.60 -1.88 -16.11
CA ILE A 265 -24.72 -2.05 -14.66
C ILE A 265 -24.72 -0.67 -13.97
N SER A 266 -23.83 0.26 -14.36
CA SER A 266 -23.76 1.58 -13.72
C SER A 266 -25.03 2.41 -13.91
N THR A 267 -25.78 2.16 -14.98
CA THR A 267 -27.05 2.83 -15.27
C THR A 267 -28.28 2.04 -14.81
N SER A 268 -28.09 0.89 -14.13
CA SER A 268 -29.17 0.00 -13.69
C SER A 268 -30.06 -0.55 -14.82
N ASN A 269 -29.51 -0.71 -16.03
CA ASN A 269 -30.17 -1.30 -17.21
C ASN A 269 -29.65 -2.71 -17.48
N THR A 270 -29.63 -3.56 -16.45
CA THR A 270 -29.13 -4.94 -16.55
C THR A 270 -30.15 -5.89 -17.19
N SER A 271 -29.70 -6.76 -18.10
CA SER A 271 -30.49 -7.83 -18.69
C SER A 271 -29.96 -9.22 -18.29
N GLN A 272 -30.69 -10.28 -18.64
CA GLN A 272 -30.19 -11.65 -18.50
C GLN A 272 -28.88 -11.88 -19.28
N LYS A 273 -28.69 -11.22 -20.42
CA LYS A 273 -27.45 -11.33 -21.22
C LYS A 273 -26.27 -10.67 -20.49
N THR A 274 -26.50 -9.51 -19.89
CA THR A 274 -25.55 -8.79 -19.03
C THR A 274 -25.08 -9.68 -17.88
N ASP A 275 -26.04 -10.25 -17.14
CA ASP A 275 -25.77 -11.14 -16.00
C ASP A 275 -25.03 -12.42 -16.41
N SER A 276 -25.47 -13.05 -17.50
CA SER A 276 -24.86 -14.26 -18.04
C SER A 276 -23.41 -14.03 -18.47
N PHE A 277 -23.12 -12.87 -19.07
CA PHE A 277 -21.76 -12.53 -19.48
C PHE A 277 -20.86 -12.25 -18.27
N LEU A 278 -21.32 -11.50 -17.27
CA LEU A 278 -20.55 -11.28 -16.03
C LEU A 278 -20.30 -12.60 -15.29
N PHE A 279 -21.32 -13.45 -15.18
CA PHE A 279 -21.19 -14.79 -14.60
C PHE A 279 -20.11 -15.59 -15.33
N ARG A 280 -20.13 -15.58 -16.67
CA ARG A 280 -19.14 -16.27 -17.50
C ARG A 280 -17.73 -15.72 -17.32
N LEU A 281 -17.56 -14.40 -17.18
CA LEU A 281 -16.26 -13.79 -16.85
C LEU A 281 -15.74 -14.32 -15.51
N ILE A 282 -16.59 -14.30 -14.47
CA ILE A 282 -16.27 -14.82 -13.14
C ILE A 282 -15.87 -16.30 -13.22
N ASP A 283 -16.65 -17.14 -13.90
CA ASP A 283 -16.42 -18.58 -13.96
C ASP A 283 -15.33 -19.00 -14.98
N SER A 284 -14.78 -18.05 -15.72
CA SER A 284 -13.77 -18.30 -16.75
C SER A 284 -12.54 -19.05 -16.21
N GLN A 285 -12.01 -19.95 -17.04
CA GLN A 285 -10.71 -20.59 -16.81
C GLN A 285 -9.53 -19.67 -17.16
N ASN A 286 -9.74 -18.66 -18.02
CA ASN A 286 -8.76 -17.63 -18.33
C ASN A 286 -8.64 -16.63 -17.17
N ASN A 287 -7.43 -16.45 -16.64
CA ASN A 287 -7.16 -15.58 -15.49
C ASN A 287 -7.47 -14.10 -15.77
N ASN A 288 -7.21 -13.58 -16.98
CA ASN A 288 -7.49 -12.18 -17.32
C ASN A 288 -8.99 -11.90 -17.37
N SER A 289 -9.77 -12.79 -17.98
CA SER A 289 -11.24 -12.66 -18.00
C SER A 289 -11.82 -12.76 -16.59
N ARG A 290 -11.28 -13.67 -15.76
CA ARG A 290 -11.68 -13.82 -14.36
C ARG A 290 -11.37 -12.58 -13.54
N TYR A 291 -10.17 -12.03 -13.70
CA TYR A 291 -9.76 -10.78 -13.07
C TYR A 291 -10.75 -9.65 -13.41
N MET A 292 -11.11 -9.49 -14.69
CA MET A 292 -12.11 -8.49 -15.10
C MET A 292 -13.48 -8.77 -14.49
N GLY A 293 -13.93 -10.03 -14.46
CA GLY A 293 -15.17 -10.45 -13.81
C GLY A 293 -15.19 -10.12 -12.32
N PHE A 294 -14.13 -10.44 -11.58
CA PHE A 294 -13.99 -10.09 -10.16
C PHE A 294 -14.00 -8.58 -9.95
N ARG A 295 -13.27 -7.81 -10.75
CA ARG A 295 -13.25 -6.35 -10.63
C ARG A 295 -14.62 -5.71 -10.84
N LEU A 296 -15.36 -6.14 -11.85
CA LEU A 296 -16.72 -5.65 -12.10
C LEU A 296 -17.67 -6.06 -10.97
N ALA A 297 -17.59 -7.32 -10.52
CA ALA A 297 -18.39 -7.82 -9.42
C ALA A 297 -18.14 -7.05 -8.12
N ILE A 298 -16.88 -6.75 -7.80
CA ILE A 298 -16.50 -5.93 -6.63
C ILE A 298 -17.05 -4.51 -6.78
N LYS A 299 -16.79 -3.86 -7.92
CA LYS A 299 -17.20 -2.48 -8.21
C LYS A 299 -18.70 -2.29 -8.03
N HIS A 300 -19.50 -3.24 -8.52
CA HIS A 300 -20.95 -3.17 -8.53
C HIS A 300 -21.62 -4.01 -7.42
N LYS A 301 -20.83 -4.68 -6.57
CA LYS A 301 -21.28 -5.55 -5.46
C LYS A 301 -22.24 -6.67 -5.89
N MET A 302 -22.01 -7.29 -7.04
CA MET A 302 -22.87 -8.34 -7.60
C MET A 302 -22.26 -9.74 -7.45
N PHE A 303 -23.09 -10.78 -7.54
CA PHE A 303 -22.68 -12.20 -7.61
C PHE A 303 -21.77 -12.69 -6.47
N ALA A 304 -21.96 -12.18 -5.25
CA ALA A 304 -21.11 -12.47 -4.10
C ALA A 304 -20.81 -13.97 -3.91
N ASN A 305 -21.84 -14.83 -3.92
CA ASN A 305 -21.68 -16.27 -3.70
C ASN A 305 -20.85 -16.93 -4.83
N GLN A 306 -21.08 -16.54 -6.08
CA GLN A 306 -20.31 -17.02 -7.23
C GLN A 306 -18.84 -16.60 -7.14
N VAL A 307 -18.57 -15.34 -6.80
CA VAL A 307 -17.21 -14.85 -6.63
C VAL A 307 -16.50 -15.58 -5.49
N ILE A 308 -17.15 -15.73 -4.32
CA ILE A 308 -16.62 -16.49 -3.18
C ILE A 308 -16.30 -17.93 -3.60
N ASN A 309 -17.26 -18.61 -4.24
CA ASN A 309 -17.10 -19.97 -4.74
C ASN A 309 -15.87 -20.11 -5.64
N LYS A 310 -15.73 -19.20 -6.60
CA LYS A 310 -14.67 -19.26 -7.60
C LYS A 310 -13.32 -18.83 -7.04
N ALA A 311 -13.28 -17.86 -6.15
CA ALA A 311 -12.06 -17.44 -5.46
C ALA A 311 -11.46 -18.59 -4.61
N ILE A 312 -12.30 -19.30 -3.85
CA ILE A 312 -11.86 -20.45 -3.04
C ILE A 312 -11.34 -21.58 -3.94
N LYS A 313 -12.10 -21.96 -4.98
CA LYS A 313 -11.73 -23.05 -5.90
C LYS A 313 -10.47 -22.76 -6.72
N ASN A 314 -10.13 -21.49 -6.98
CA ASN A 314 -8.90 -21.15 -7.72
C ASN A 314 -7.69 -20.92 -6.82
N GLY A 315 -7.85 -20.97 -5.50
CA GLY A 315 -6.78 -20.72 -4.54
C GLY A 315 -6.70 -19.24 -4.14
N ILE A 316 -6.91 -19.01 -2.84
CA ILE A 316 -6.86 -17.69 -2.19
C ILE A 316 -5.42 -17.18 -1.95
N ASN A 317 -4.42 -17.95 -2.35
CA ASN A 317 -3.02 -17.51 -2.46
C ASN A 317 -2.79 -16.60 -3.67
N GLN A 318 -3.68 -16.62 -4.66
CA GLN A 318 -3.66 -15.65 -5.77
C GLN A 318 -4.24 -14.32 -5.31
N ARG A 319 -3.57 -13.22 -5.66
CA ARG A 319 -3.93 -11.86 -5.24
C ARG A 319 -5.38 -11.51 -5.57
N ASP A 320 -5.81 -11.73 -6.80
CA ASP A 320 -7.16 -11.35 -7.26
C ASP A 320 -8.25 -12.15 -6.54
N CYS A 321 -8.01 -13.45 -6.31
CA CYS A 321 -8.92 -14.32 -5.55
C CYS A 321 -9.03 -13.88 -4.09
N TYR A 322 -7.89 -13.55 -3.46
CA TYR A 322 -7.84 -13.06 -2.09
C TYR A 322 -8.57 -11.72 -1.95
N GLU A 323 -8.27 -10.74 -2.80
CA GLU A 323 -8.91 -9.42 -2.79
C GLU A 323 -10.43 -9.54 -2.97
N ALA A 324 -10.87 -10.36 -3.93
CA ALA A 324 -12.29 -10.60 -4.17
C ALA A 324 -12.98 -11.27 -2.98
N LEU A 325 -12.39 -12.32 -2.40
CA LEU A 325 -12.94 -12.98 -1.22
C LEU A 325 -13.06 -12.01 -0.04
N MET A 326 -11.98 -11.27 0.26
CA MET A 326 -11.95 -10.33 1.38
C MET A 326 -12.98 -9.21 1.25
N PHE A 327 -13.25 -8.74 0.03
CA PHE A 327 -14.29 -7.75 -0.25
C PHE A 327 -15.70 -8.29 0.03
N PHE A 328 -15.97 -9.54 -0.36
CA PHE A 328 -17.30 -10.14 -0.21
C PHE A 328 -17.57 -10.78 1.15
N ILE A 329 -16.58 -10.87 2.06
CA ILE A 329 -16.81 -11.22 3.47
C ILE A 329 -17.54 -10.05 4.16
N ASN A 330 -18.79 -10.28 4.53
CA ASN A 330 -19.64 -9.30 5.18
C ASN A 330 -20.65 -9.99 6.14
N LYS A 331 -21.60 -9.22 6.69
CA LYS A 331 -22.62 -9.71 7.64
C LYS A 331 -23.49 -10.84 7.09
N SER A 332 -23.72 -10.94 5.78
CA SER A 332 -24.55 -12.00 5.19
C SER A 332 -23.74 -13.24 4.78
N THR A 333 -22.45 -13.11 4.48
CA THR A 333 -21.63 -14.20 3.90
C THR A 333 -20.65 -14.84 4.87
N TYR A 334 -20.29 -14.18 5.98
CA TYR A 334 -19.19 -14.63 6.85
C TYR A 334 -19.33 -16.07 7.40
N LYS A 335 -20.57 -16.52 7.72
CA LYS A 335 -20.82 -17.88 8.21
C LYS A 335 -20.53 -18.94 7.15
N GLU A 336 -20.91 -18.68 5.91
CA GLU A 336 -20.68 -19.60 4.79
C GLU A 336 -19.19 -19.69 4.48
N VAL A 337 -18.51 -18.54 4.43
CA VAL A 337 -17.06 -18.47 4.22
C VAL A 337 -16.32 -19.24 5.32
N TYR A 338 -16.72 -19.08 6.59
CA TYR A 338 -16.11 -19.81 7.71
C TYR A 338 -16.25 -21.33 7.58
N LYS A 339 -17.42 -21.82 7.16
CA LYS A 339 -17.65 -23.27 6.95
C LYS A 339 -16.71 -23.88 5.90
N ARG A 340 -16.15 -23.06 5.00
CA ARG A 340 -15.28 -23.48 3.90
C ARG A 340 -13.79 -23.24 4.17
N LYS A 341 -13.42 -22.93 5.41
CA LYS A 341 -12.01 -22.72 5.81
C LYS A 341 -11.09 -23.91 5.46
N ASP A 342 -11.61 -25.14 5.60
CA ASP A 342 -10.83 -26.35 5.34
C ASP A 342 -10.67 -26.58 3.83
N GLU A 343 -11.68 -26.23 3.04
CA GLU A 343 -11.60 -26.22 1.57
C GLU A 343 -10.57 -25.19 1.09
N MET A 344 -10.57 -23.98 1.66
CA MET A 344 -9.56 -22.95 1.34
C MET A 344 -8.14 -23.47 1.60
N ARG A 345 -7.95 -24.12 2.75
CA ARG A 345 -6.66 -24.70 3.12
C ARG A 345 -6.25 -25.79 2.15
N PHE A 346 -7.16 -26.72 1.86
CA PHE A 346 -6.96 -27.79 0.89
C PHE A 346 -6.56 -27.26 -0.50
N MET A 347 -7.22 -26.21 -1.00
CA MET A 347 -6.90 -25.63 -2.30
C MET A 347 -5.52 -24.97 -2.33
N MET A 348 -5.09 -24.31 -1.24
CA MET A 348 -3.73 -23.75 -1.13
C MET A 348 -2.67 -24.86 -1.06
N ASP A 349 -2.94 -25.94 -0.32
CA ASP A 349 -2.03 -27.09 -0.20
C ASP A 349 -1.88 -27.81 -1.55
N LYS A 350 -2.98 -28.00 -2.30
CA LYS A 350 -2.96 -28.54 -3.69
C LYS A 350 -2.09 -27.71 -4.64
N GLN A 351 -1.96 -26.42 -4.38
CA GLN A 351 -1.13 -25.49 -5.16
C GLN A 351 0.30 -25.35 -4.62
N ASN A 352 0.71 -26.19 -3.67
CA ASN A 352 2.03 -26.14 -3.02
C ASN A 352 2.34 -24.79 -2.37
N THR A 353 1.32 -24.12 -1.83
CA THR A 353 1.52 -22.85 -1.11
C THR A 353 2.34 -23.10 0.17
N PRO A 354 3.43 -22.36 0.41
CA PRO A 354 4.22 -22.52 1.63
C PRO A 354 3.37 -22.35 2.90
N GLU A 355 3.57 -23.23 3.88
CA GLU A 355 2.74 -23.28 5.09
C GLU A 355 2.66 -21.93 5.81
N LYS A 356 3.78 -21.20 5.87
CA LYS A 356 3.85 -19.85 6.46
C LYS A 356 2.92 -18.86 5.76
N ILE A 357 2.88 -18.87 4.44
CA ILE A 357 2.02 -17.99 3.63
C ILE A 357 0.55 -18.37 3.84
N ALA A 358 0.24 -19.66 3.72
CA ALA A 358 -1.13 -20.14 3.91
C ALA A 358 -1.67 -19.86 5.32
N LYS A 359 -0.83 -19.95 6.37
CA LYS A 359 -1.21 -19.56 7.75
C LYS A 359 -1.54 -18.07 7.86
N GLU A 360 -0.74 -17.19 7.25
CA GLU A 360 -0.99 -15.74 7.30
C GLU A 360 -2.26 -15.35 6.53
N ILE A 361 -2.50 -15.96 5.37
CA ILE A 361 -3.74 -15.76 4.60
C ILE A 361 -4.95 -16.20 5.41
N MET A 362 -4.93 -17.42 5.97
CA MET A 362 -6.05 -17.92 6.78
C MET A 362 -6.29 -17.05 8.01
N LYS A 363 -5.23 -16.61 8.68
CA LYS A 363 -5.31 -15.67 9.79
C LYS A 363 -6.05 -14.39 9.41
N ASN A 364 -5.69 -13.77 8.28
CA ASN A 364 -6.33 -12.53 7.84
C ASN A 364 -7.82 -12.73 7.49
N ILE A 365 -8.16 -13.85 6.84
CA ILE A 365 -9.56 -14.21 6.56
C ILE A 365 -10.34 -14.42 7.85
N LEU A 366 -9.80 -15.16 8.82
CA LEU A 366 -10.46 -15.39 10.09
C LEU A 366 -10.64 -14.11 10.91
N LEU A 367 -9.65 -13.19 10.88
CA LEU A 367 -9.78 -11.86 11.48
C LEU A 367 -10.87 -11.02 10.80
N LYS A 368 -11.02 -11.13 9.47
CA LYS A 368 -12.08 -10.45 8.75
C LYS A 368 -13.45 -11.02 9.07
N ILE A 369 -13.57 -12.35 9.15
CA ILE A 369 -14.79 -13.03 9.59
C ILE A 369 -15.14 -12.63 11.03
N SER A 370 -14.14 -12.47 11.91
CA SER A 370 -14.37 -12.10 13.30
C SER A 370 -14.88 -10.67 13.50
N GLU A 371 -14.77 -9.79 12.51
CA GLU A 371 -15.40 -8.46 12.53
C GLU A 371 -16.93 -8.53 12.40
N TYR A 372 -17.45 -9.59 11.79
CA TYR A 372 -18.88 -9.77 11.55
C TYR A 372 -19.50 -10.85 12.43
N SER A 373 -18.69 -11.72 13.04
CA SER A 373 -19.19 -12.73 13.96
C SER A 373 -19.54 -12.11 15.31
N LYS A 374 -20.57 -12.67 15.94
CA LYS A 374 -20.98 -12.38 17.31
C LYS A 374 -21.04 -13.69 18.10
N ASP A 375 -21.06 -13.56 19.42
CA ASP A 375 -21.37 -14.64 20.36
C ASP A 375 -20.45 -15.87 20.24
N ASP A 376 -21.03 -17.08 20.21
CA ASP A 376 -20.30 -18.35 20.24
C ASP A 376 -19.36 -18.55 19.04
N LEU A 377 -19.76 -18.14 17.83
CA LEU A 377 -18.92 -18.32 16.65
C LEU A 377 -17.64 -17.46 16.73
N TYR A 378 -17.74 -16.26 17.29
CA TYR A 378 -16.57 -15.41 17.52
C TYR A 378 -15.56 -16.13 18.44
N LEU A 379 -16.02 -16.62 19.60
CA LEU A 379 -15.15 -17.34 20.54
C LEU A 379 -14.64 -18.66 19.98
N LYS A 380 -15.45 -19.37 19.19
CA LYS A 380 -15.06 -20.60 18.50
C LYS A 380 -13.89 -20.37 17.55
N ILE A 381 -13.91 -19.29 16.76
CA ILE A 381 -12.81 -18.91 15.85
C ILE A 381 -11.49 -18.78 16.63
N TYR A 382 -11.51 -18.01 17.72
CA TYR A 382 -10.34 -17.80 18.57
C TYR A 382 -9.92 -19.07 19.32
N TYR A 383 -10.86 -19.89 19.79
CA TYR A 383 -10.57 -21.16 20.46
C TYR A 383 -9.88 -22.16 19.52
N GLU A 384 -10.29 -22.22 18.26
CA GLU A 384 -9.66 -23.06 17.26
C GLU A 384 -8.30 -22.49 16.80
N ASN A 385 -8.14 -21.15 16.84
CA ASN A 385 -6.96 -20.43 16.34
C ASN A 385 -6.46 -19.39 17.38
N PRO A 386 -5.87 -19.83 18.50
CA PRO A 386 -5.59 -18.95 19.65
C PRO A 386 -4.52 -17.89 19.37
N GLU A 387 -3.65 -18.11 18.38
CA GLU A 387 -2.67 -17.14 17.91
C GLU A 387 -3.29 -15.84 17.37
N LEU A 388 -4.57 -15.85 16.96
CA LEU A 388 -5.30 -14.65 16.54
C LEU A 388 -5.32 -13.60 17.64
N CYS A 389 -5.36 -14.01 18.92
CA CYS A 389 -5.32 -13.10 20.06
C CYS A 389 -4.08 -12.21 20.05
N LEU A 390 -2.95 -12.70 19.55
CA LEU A 390 -1.71 -11.93 19.49
C LEU A 390 -1.81 -10.74 18.53
N SER A 391 -2.62 -10.86 17.47
CA SER A 391 -2.82 -9.80 16.49
C SER A 391 -4.00 -8.89 16.81
N LYS A 392 -5.10 -9.46 17.31
CA LYS A 392 -6.30 -8.70 17.66
C LYS A 392 -6.88 -9.23 18.98
N PRO A 393 -6.89 -8.43 20.06
CA PRO A 393 -7.48 -8.84 21.32
C PRO A 393 -8.98 -9.08 21.17
N ILE A 394 -9.54 -9.85 22.10
CA ILE A 394 -10.97 -10.17 22.14
C ILE A 394 -11.80 -8.91 22.42
N ASP A 395 -12.96 -8.82 21.76
CA ASP A 395 -13.91 -7.73 21.98
C ASP A 395 -14.38 -7.70 23.45
N ARG A 396 -14.37 -6.51 24.05
CA ARG A 396 -14.81 -6.32 25.44
C ARG A 396 -16.30 -6.58 25.63
N ASN A 397 -17.10 -6.42 24.57
CA ASN A 397 -18.57 -6.50 24.59
C ASN A 397 -19.15 -7.92 24.58
N LEU A 398 -18.32 -8.97 24.69
CA LEU A 398 -18.80 -10.35 24.80
C LEU A 398 -19.51 -10.61 26.13
N SER A 399 -20.57 -11.43 26.09
CA SER A 399 -21.27 -11.91 27.28
C SER A 399 -20.33 -12.64 28.24
N GLU A 400 -20.41 -12.30 29.53
CA GLU A 400 -19.61 -12.92 30.60
C GLU A 400 -19.89 -14.42 30.73
N ASP A 401 -21.11 -14.88 30.45
CA ASP A 401 -21.47 -16.30 30.49
C ASP A 401 -20.68 -17.09 29.44
N LEU A 402 -20.60 -16.58 28.22
CA LEU A 402 -19.84 -17.20 27.13
C LEU A 402 -18.33 -17.17 27.41
N LYS A 403 -17.82 -16.07 27.96
CA LYS A 403 -16.41 -15.98 28.40
C LYS A 403 -16.10 -17.06 29.43
N SER A 404 -16.97 -17.22 30.45
CA SER A 404 -16.82 -18.23 31.51
C SER A 404 -16.82 -19.66 30.96
N VAL A 405 -17.71 -19.98 30.02
CA VAL A 405 -17.76 -21.31 29.37
C VAL A 405 -16.46 -21.62 28.63
N TYR A 406 -15.96 -20.69 27.80
CA TYR A 406 -14.72 -20.90 27.06
C TYR A 406 -13.48 -20.88 27.95
N PHE A 407 -13.47 -20.03 28.99
CA PHE A 407 -12.42 -20.02 30.00
C PHE A 407 -12.29 -21.38 30.68
N LYS A 408 -13.39 -21.96 31.17
CA LYS A 408 -13.40 -23.31 31.77
C LYS A 408 -12.91 -24.39 30.80
N LYS A 409 -13.23 -24.29 29.51
CA LYS A 409 -12.72 -25.19 28.46
C LYS A 409 -11.21 -25.03 28.19
N LEU A 410 -10.63 -23.88 28.50
CA LEU A 410 -9.23 -23.56 28.24
C LEU A 410 -8.31 -23.90 29.42
N ILE A 411 -8.79 -23.83 30.67
CA ILE A 411 -7.99 -24.15 31.88
C ILE A 411 -7.25 -25.50 31.75
N PRO A 412 -7.87 -26.62 31.29
CA PRO A 412 -7.16 -27.89 31.17
C PRO A 412 -6.10 -27.89 30.06
N LYS A 413 -6.16 -26.93 29.12
CA LYS A 413 -5.22 -26.83 28.00
C LYS A 413 -3.97 -26.06 28.42
N ASN A 414 -3.08 -26.74 29.14
CA ASN A 414 -1.81 -26.18 29.59
C ASN A 414 -0.75 -26.11 28.46
N ARG A 415 -1.08 -25.44 27.34
CA ARG A 415 -0.16 -25.22 26.21
C ARG A 415 -0.03 -23.74 25.92
N ILE A 416 1.21 -23.27 25.75
CA ILE A 416 1.58 -21.86 25.51
C ILE A 416 0.73 -21.17 24.44
N LYS A 417 0.37 -21.87 23.36
CA LYS A 417 -0.40 -21.27 22.26
C LYS A 417 -1.77 -20.74 22.71
N TYR A 418 -2.36 -21.29 23.78
CA TYR A 418 -3.67 -20.89 24.30
C TYR A 418 -3.60 -19.77 25.34
N PHE A 419 -2.42 -19.47 25.87
CA PHE A 419 -2.26 -18.50 26.96
C PHE A 419 -2.82 -17.10 26.63
N PRO A 420 -2.56 -16.51 25.44
CA PRO A 420 -3.12 -15.20 25.09
C PRO A 420 -4.66 -15.16 25.14
N LEU A 421 -5.31 -16.24 24.68
CA LEU A 421 -6.76 -16.38 24.69
C LEU A 421 -7.27 -16.54 26.12
N LEU A 422 -6.59 -17.37 26.93
CA LEU A 422 -6.93 -17.60 28.33
C LEU A 422 -6.87 -16.28 29.12
N TYR A 423 -5.83 -15.48 28.93
CA TYR A 423 -5.68 -14.18 29.59
C TYR A 423 -6.76 -13.18 29.17
N SER A 424 -7.16 -13.22 27.89
CA SER A 424 -8.20 -12.34 27.37
C SER A 424 -9.60 -12.70 27.87
N LEU A 425 -9.81 -13.95 28.29
CA LEU A 425 -11.08 -14.47 28.84
C LEU A 425 -11.06 -14.61 30.36
N LEU A 426 -9.97 -14.21 31.01
CA LEU A 426 -9.80 -14.36 32.44
C LEU A 426 -10.89 -13.54 33.18
N PRO A 427 -11.73 -14.18 34.01
CA PRO A 427 -12.72 -13.44 34.77
C PRO A 427 -12.02 -12.49 35.75
N ARG A 428 -12.52 -11.26 35.90
CA ARG A 428 -11.93 -10.26 36.81
C ARG A 428 -12.38 -10.42 38.26
N CYS A 429 -13.45 -11.17 38.49
CA CYS A 429 -14.13 -11.27 39.79
C CYS A 429 -14.23 -12.72 40.31
N TYR A 430 -13.25 -13.57 40.03
CA TYR A 430 -13.25 -14.92 40.60
C TYR A 430 -12.72 -14.86 42.05
N GLN A 431 -13.44 -15.50 42.97
CA GLN A 431 -13.21 -15.35 44.41
C GLN A 431 -11.97 -16.12 44.91
N ASP A 432 -11.47 -17.08 44.14
CA ASP A 432 -10.35 -17.93 44.53
C ASP A 432 -9.00 -17.28 44.21
N LYS A 433 -8.40 -16.63 45.22
CA LYS A 433 -7.08 -16.00 45.13
C LYS A 433 -5.96 -17.02 44.92
N GLU A 434 -6.08 -18.23 45.46
CA GLU A 434 -5.03 -19.26 45.33
C GLU A 434 -4.98 -19.82 43.92
N PHE A 435 -6.15 -20.04 43.30
CA PHE A 435 -6.23 -20.46 41.90
C PHE A 435 -5.42 -19.55 40.96
N TYR A 436 -5.52 -18.22 41.10
CA TYR A 436 -4.77 -17.29 40.26
C TYR A 436 -3.26 -17.30 40.53
N LYS A 437 -2.85 -17.53 41.78
CA LYS A 437 -1.44 -17.67 42.12
C LYS A 437 -0.85 -18.91 41.45
N GLU A 438 -1.53 -20.04 41.56
CA GLU A 438 -1.14 -21.30 40.93
C GLU A 438 -1.09 -21.17 39.41
N LEU A 439 -2.12 -20.54 38.82
CA LEU A 439 -2.20 -20.32 37.38
C LEU A 439 -1.03 -19.45 36.87
N PHE A 440 -0.76 -18.32 37.54
CA PHE A 440 0.36 -17.44 37.20
C PHE A 440 1.70 -18.18 37.31
N GLN A 441 1.90 -18.93 38.40
CA GLN A 441 3.12 -19.70 38.63
C GLN A 441 3.35 -20.78 37.58
N ASN A 442 2.32 -21.57 37.29
CA ASN A 442 2.39 -22.63 36.29
C ASN A 442 2.71 -22.05 34.90
N HIS A 443 1.99 -20.99 34.50
CA HIS A 443 2.21 -20.37 33.19
C HIS A 443 3.58 -19.71 33.07
N LEU A 444 4.06 -19.03 34.12
CA LEU A 444 5.40 -18.45 34.15
C LEU A 444 6.48 -19.52 33.99
N ASN A 445 6.35 -20.64 34.71
CA ASN A 445 7.29 -21.76 34.61
C ASN A 445 7.33 -22.36 33.19
N ILE A 446 6.17 -22.48 32.55
CA ILE A 446 6.07 -22.96 31.17
C ILE A 446 6.71 -21.97 30.20
N LEU A 447 6.50 -20.66 30.37
CA LEU A 447 7.12 -19.64 29.52
C LEU A 447 8.65 -19.68 29.61
N ILE A 448 9.18 -19.74 30.83
CA ILE A 448 10.63 -19.81 31.11
C ILE A 448 11.26 -21.06 30.52
N SER A 449 10.57 -22.19 30.57
CA SER A 449 11.05 -23.46 30.01
C SER A 449 10.80 -23.59 28.49
N SER A 450 10.07 -22.67 27.88
CA SER A 450 9.71 -22.77 26.47
C SER A 450 10.81 -22.30 25.54
N LYS A 451 10.89 -22.93 24.36
CA LYS A 451 11.71 -22.45 23.23
C LYS A 451 10.90 -21.57 22.25
N SER A 452 9.79 -20.99 22.69
CA SER A 452 8.89 -20.25 21.80
C SER A 452 9.42 -18.84 21.54
N ILE A 453 9.58 -18.47 20.27
CA ILE A 453 9.95 -17.11 19.85
C ILE A 453 8.93 -16.06 20.33
N LYS A 454 7.70 -16.48 20.65
CA LYS A 454 6.61 -15.61 21.12
C LYS A 454 6.51 -15.53 22.65
N ALA A 455 7.42 -16.16 23.39
CA ALA A 455 7.33 -16.26 24.84
C ALA A 455 7.33 -14.89 25.52
N SER A 456 8.16 -13.95 25.06
CA SER A 456 8.23 -12.57 25.59
C SER A 456 6.90 -11.83 25.45
N THR A 457 6.30 -11.84 24.26
CA THR A 457 4.98 -11.20 24.01
C THR A 457 3.86 -11.84 24.83
N ILE A 458 3.93 -13.15 25.08
CA ILE A 458 2.94 -13.85 25.92
C ILE A 458 3.15 -13.51 27.40
N LEU A 459 4.41 -13.39 27.85
CA LEU A 459 4.75 -12.98 29.21
C LEU A 459 4.29 -11.55 29.49
N GLU A 460 4.51 -10.63 28.57
CA GLU A 460 4.01 -9.25 28.67
C GLU A 460 2.50 -9.23 28.89
N ARG A 461 1.75 -10.03 28.10
CA ARG A 461 0.29 -10.17 28.28
C ARG A 461 -0.10 -10.79 29.60
N LEU A 462 0.64 -11.78 30.09
CA LEU A 462 0.43 -12.35 31.42
C LEU A 462 0.57 -11.25 32.47
N ILE A 463 1.68 -10.49 32.46
CA ILE A 463 1.95 -9.40 33.38
C ILE A 463 0.82 -8.36 33.35
N LEU A 464 0.49 -7.84 32.16
CA LEU A 464 -0.55 -6.82 31.99
C LEU A 464 -1.92 -7.29 32.49
N THR A 465 -2.26 -8.57 32.28
CA THR A 465 -3.51 -9.15 32.77
C THR A 465 -3.55 -9.17 34.30
N TYR A 466 -2.43 -9.52 34.93
CA TYR A 466 -2.33 -9.66 36.38
C TYR A 466 -2.20 -8.33 37.14
N LEU A 467 -1.85 -7.23 36.47
CA LEU A 467 -1.85 -5.87 37.04
C LEU A 467 -3.23 -5.38 37.54
N HIS A 468 -4.31 -6.08 37.15
CA HIS A 468 -5.67 -5.80 37.56
C HIS A 468 -6.13 -6.57 38.81
N PHE A 469 -5.34 -7.53 39.29
CA PHE A 469 -5.70 -8.34 40.47
C PHE A 469 -5.11 -7.77 41.76
N GLN A 470 -5.76 -8.13 42.88
CA GLN A 470 -5.22 -7.87 44.21
C GLN A 470 -4.01 -8.80 44.47
N ASN A 471 -3.10 -8.40 45.36
CA ASN A 471 -1.87 -9.14 45.72
C ASN A 471 -0.74 -9.13 44.66
N LEU A 472 -0.47 -7.95 44.09
CA LEU A 472 0.65 -7.73 43.17
C LEU A 472 2.02 -8.09 43.77
N GLY A 473 2.17 -8.01 45.10
CA GLY A 473 3.40 -8.40 45.80
C GLY A 473 3.78 -9.85 45.55
N PHE A 474 2.81 -10.77 45.60
CA PHE A 474 3.05 -12.18 45.29
C PHE A 474 3.55 -12.39 43.84
N TYR A 475 2.86 -11.82 42.86
CA TYR A 475 3.22 -11.99 41.44
C TYR A 475 4.60 -11.39 41.13
N ARG A 476 4.89 -10.21 41.69
CA ARG A 476 6.21 -9.56 41.61
C ARG A 476 7.30 -10.45 42.20
N ASP A 477 7.07 -10.97 43.39
CA ASP A 477 8.05 -11.80 44.09
C ASP A 477 8.33 -13.12 43.36
N LEU A 478 7.31 -13.65 42.69
CA LEU A 478 7.48 -14.81 41.84
C LEU A 478 8.33 -14.49 40.60
N LEU A 479 8.10 -13.36 39.92
CA LEU A 479 8.98 -12.89 38.83
C LEU A 479 10.42 -12.74 39.32
N VAL A 480 10.63 -12.08 40.46
CA VAL A 480 11.96 -11.90 41.11
C VAL A 480 12.65 -13.26 41.34
N SER A 481 11.93 -14.23 41.92
CA SER A 481 12.48 -15.56 42.22
C SER A 481 12.92 -16.35 40.99
N ARG A 482 12.31 -16.06 39.83
CA ARG A 482 12.52 -16.77 38.58
C ARG A 482 13.46 -16.04 37.62
N TYR A 483 13.68 -14.75 37.83
CA TYR A 483 14.45 -13.85 36.95
C TYR A 483 15.84 -14.39 36.60
N PHE A 484 16.62 -14.81 37.60
CA PHE A 484 18.00 -15.23 37.39
C PHE A 484 18.12 -16.51 36.55
N ASN A 485 17.10 -17.37 36.61
CA ASN A 485 17.03 -18.63 35.87
C ASN A 485 16.28 -18.50 34.53
N ALA A 486 15.80 -17.31 34.18
CA ALA A 486 15.05 -17.09 32.96
C ALA A 486 15.99 -16.96 31.73
N PRO A 487 15.54 -17.39 30.54
CA PRO A 487 16.16 -17.05 29.27
C PRO A 487 16.38 -15.54 29.10
N THR A 488 17.49 -15.15 28.46
CA THR A 488 17.88 -13.74 28.30
C THR A 488 16.81 -12.89 27.62
N ASP A 489 16.09 -13.45 26.66
CA ASP A 489 14.99 -12.81 25.93
C ASP A 489 13.74 -12.53 26.77
N LEU A 490 13.60 -13.16 27.94
CA LEU A 490 12.51 -12.90 28.88
C LEU A 490 12.88 -11.94 30.00
N LYS A 491 14.18 -11.79 30.30
CA LYS A 491 14.66 -11.00 31.45
C LYS A 491 14.19 -9.55 31.41
N GLU A 492 14.28 -8.90 30.26
CA GLU A 492 13.81 -7.51 30.09
C GLU A 492 12.32 -7.38 30.41
N CYS A 493 11.48 -8.25 29.83
CA CYS A 493 10.04 -8.26 30.09
C CYS A 493 9.70 -8.54 31.57
N MET A 494 10.48 -9.41 32.23
CA MET A 494 10.33 -9.67 33.66
C MET A 494 10.69 -8.45 34.52
N LEU A 495 11.79 -7.74 34.17
CA LEU A 495 12.19 -6.51 34.85
C LEU A 495 11.11 -5.43 34.72
N ASP A 496 10.61 -5.20 33.51
CA ASP A 496 9.52 -4.26 33.27
C ASP A 496 8.28 -4.62 34.07
N GLY A 497 7.93 -5.91 34.12
CA GLY A 497 6.83 -6.39 34.96
C GLY A 497 7.03 -6.12 36.45
N ILE A 498 8.24 -6.34 36.97
CA ILE A 498 8.59 -6.04 38.37
C ILE A 498 8.46 -4.54 38.63
N HIS A 499 8.97 -3.69 37.74
CA HIS A 499 8.87 -2.25 37.85
C HIS A 499 7.43 -1.76 37.78
N LEU A 500 6.61 -2.31 36.88
CA LEU A 500 5.19 -1.99 36.78
C LEU A 500 4.44 -2.39 38.05
N MET A 501 4.66 -3.60 38.58
CA MET A 501 4.02 -4.04 39.82
C MET A 501 4.48 -3.21 41.03
N ASN A 502 5.76 -2.82 41.07
CA ASN A 502 6.28 -1.92 42.10
C ASN A 502 5.51 -0.61 42.19
N THR A 503 4.96 -0.06 41.09
CA THR A 503 4.18 1.19 41.17
C THR A 503 2.96 1.10 42.07
N LYS A 504 2.40 -0.11 42.26
CA LYS A 504 1.16 -0.35 43.03
C LYS A 504 1.34 -1.12 44.34
N CYS A 505 2.51 -1.74 44.56
CA CYS A 505 2.81 -2.42 45.83
C CYS A 505 3.28 -1.43 46.91
N CYS A 506 2.96 -1.69 48.17
CA CYS A 506 3.45 -0.89 49.30
C CYS A 506 4.97 -1.07 49.51
N ASP A 507 5.45 -2.29 49.29
CA ASP A 507 6.87 -2.62 49.22
C ASP A 507 7.34 -2.65 47.75
N LYS A 508 8.64 -2.47 47.52
CA LYS A 508 9.25 -2.45 46.19
C LYS A 508 10.38 -3.46 46.14
N ALA A 509 10.58 -4.12 45.00
CA ALA A 509 11.71 -5.01 44.77
C ALA A 509 12.64 -4.46 43.69
N LEU A 510 13.95 -4.52 43.94
CA LEU A 510 15.01 -4.16 43.02
C LEU A 510 15.92 -5.37 42.81
N LEU A 511 16.34 -5.52 41.55
CA LEU A 511 17.26 -6.57 41.12
C LEU A 511 18.57 -5.90 40.70
N PHE A 512 19.68 -6.41 41.23
CA PHE A 512 21.03 -5.98 40.90
C PHE A 512 21.86 -7.19 40.43
N GLY A 513 23.03 -6.94 39.85
CA GLY A 513 23.94 -7.99 39.40
C GLY A 513 24.27 -9.02 40.49
N ASN A 514 24.73 -10.22 40.11
CA ASN A 514 25.13 -11.31 41.01
C ASN A 514 24.06 -11.79 42.00
N ASN A 515 22.83 -12.05 41.53
CA ASN A 515 21.74 -12.59 42.35
C ASN A 515 21.31 -11.71 43.55
N LEU A 516 21.71 -10.44 43.57
CA LEU A 516 21.37 -9.50 44.63
C LEU A 516 19.94 -8.99 44.45
N VAL A 517 19.10 -9.23 45.45
CA VAL A 517 17.70 -8.78 45.49
C VAL A 517 17.51 -7.90 46.72
N ILE A 518 16.97 -6.71 46.50
CA ILE A 518 16.64 -5.77 47.57
C ILE A 518 15.15 -5.52 47.54
N LYS A 519 14.47 -5.86 48.64
CA LYS A 519 13.09 -5.43 48.88
C LYS A 519 13.11 -4.31 49.91
N TYR A 520 12.33 -3.27 49.69
CA TYR A 520 12.22 -2.20 50.66
C TYR A 520 10.79 -1.71 50.80
N SER A 521 10.44 -1.27 52.00
CA SER A 521 9.20 -0.56 52.30
C SER A 521 9.53 0.72 53.03
N THR A 522 8.91 1.81 52.59
CA THR A 522 9.13 3.14 53.14
C THR A 522 7.83 3.69 53.70
N THR A 523 7.90 4.20 54.92
CA THR A 523 6.92 5.13 55.49
C THR A 523 7.60 6.50 55.68
N LEU A 524 6.89 7.51 56.19
CA LEU A 524 7.45 8.85 56.39
C LEU A 524 8.70 8.82 57.29
N ASP A 525 8.66 8.03 58.36
CA ASP A 525 9.68 8.08 59.42
C ASP A 525 10.55 6.82 59.46
N HIS A 526 10.26 5.83 58.62
CA HIS A 526 10.90 4.52 58.70
C HIS A 526 11.12 3.87 57.33
N LEU A 527 12.33 3.33 57.15
CA LEU A 527 12.72 2.54 55.99
C LEU A 527 13.15 1.15 56.44
N LYS A 528 12.47 0.13 55.91
CA LYS A 528 12.85 -1.27 56.08
C LYS A 528 13.42 -1.81 54.77
N ILE A 529 14.61 -2.40 54.83
CA ILE A 529 15.32 -2.98 53.69
C ILE A 529 15.64 -4.44 53.98
N ASN A 530 15.18 -5.33 53.11
CA ASN A 530 15.47 -6.76 53.11
C ASN A 530 16.40 -7.07 51.94
N ILE A 531 17.61 -7.52 52.24
CA ILE A 531 18.64 -7.84 51.24
C ILE A 531 18.86 -9.35 51.20
N LYS A 532 18.74 -9.93 50.01
CA LYS A 532 19.07 -11.34 49.73
C LYS A 532 20.20 -11.40 48.71
N GLY A 533 21.28 -12.11 49.03
CA GLY A 533 22.49 -12.21 48.22
C GLY A 533 23.73 -11.71 48.97
N GLU A 534 24.90 -11.86 48.35
CA GLU A 534 26.18 -11.45 48.92
C GLU A 534 26.44 -9.95 48.71
N PHE A 535 26.81 -9.25 49.77
CA PHE A 535 27.19 -7.84 49.76
C PHE A 535 28.18 -7.54 50.90
N ILE A 536 29.02 -6.52 50.71
CA ILE A 536 30.02 -6.09 51.69
C ILE A 536 29.40 -5.12 52.69
N SER A 537 28.70 -4.10 52.20
CA SER A 537 28.14 -3.04 53.05
C SER A 537 26.94 -2.36 52.42
N ILE A 538 26.10 -1.80 53.29
CA ILE A 538 24.98 -0.93 52.94
C ILE A 538 25.13 0.39 53.71
N ASP A 539 25.04 1.50 53.00
CA ASP A 539 24.99 2.86 53.53
C ASP A 539 23.69 3.52 53.06
N VAL A 540 22.93 4.06 54.00
CA VAL A 540 21.67 4.77 53.71
C VAL A 540 21.85 6.21 54.13
N LYS A 541 21.58 7.13 53.21
CA LYS A 541 21.59 8.57 53.48
C LYS A 541 20.20 9.16 53.30
N ASN A 542 19.81 10.09 54.16
CA ASN A 542 18.58 10.86 54.05
C ASN A 542 18.94 12.36 54.09
N GLY A 543 18.64 13.10 53.03
CA GLY A 543 18.98 14.53 52.96
C GLY A 543 20.48 14.83 52.94
N GLY A 544 21.31 13.84 52.55
CA GLY A 544 22.78 13.93 52.53
C GLY A 544 23.47 13.39 53.79
N GLU A 545 22.74 13.22 54.90
CA GLU A 545 23.25 12.68 56.16
C GLU A 545 23.01 11.17 56.27
N ARG A 546 23.85 10.45 57.03
CA ARG A 546 23.65 9.01 57.27
C ARG A 546 22.39 8.77 58.10
N ALA A 547 21.48 7.95 57.59
CA ALA A 547 20.27 7.57 58.31
C ALA A 547 20.63 6.71 59.53
N LYS A 548 19.94 6.94 60.65
CA LYS A 548 20.17 6.21 61.89
C LYS A 548 19.62 4.80 61.76
N LYS A 549 20.49 3.80 61.92
CA LYS A 549 20.09 2.40 61.92
C LYS A 549 19.46 2.03 63.26
N VAL A 550 18.24 1.48 63.21
CA VAL A 550 17.43 1.12 64.37
C VAL A 550 17.62 -0.35 64.72
N ASP A 551 17.63 -1.23 63.71
CA ASP A 551 17.74 -2.67 63.93
C ASP A 551 18.55 -3.38 62.82
N LYS A 552 19.13 -4.53 63.17
CA LYS A 552 19.68 -5.51 62.26
C LYS A 552 19.23 -6.90 62.70
N SER A 553 18.37 -7.52 61.90
CA SER A 553 17.94 -8.90 62.12
C SER A 553 18.25 -9.77 60.90
N LEU A 554 18.22 -11.07 61.12
CA LEU A 554 18.47 -12.08 60.09
C LEU A 554 17.25 -12.99 60.02
N GLU A 555 16.51 -12.93 58.91
CA GLU A 555 15.32 -13.76 58.67
C GLU A 555 15.59 -14.70 57.50
N GLY A 556 15.93 -15.96 57.82
CA GLY A 556 16.32 -16.95 56.82
C GLY A 556 17.55 -16.51 56.02
N PRO A 557 17.53 -16.51 54.67
CA PRO A 557 18.66 -16.09 53.83
C PRO A 557 18.74 -14.56 53.63
N CYS A 558 17.93 -13.77 54.34
CA CYS A 558 17.82 -12.33 54.14
C CYS A 558 18.41 -11.55 55.33
N ASN A 559 19.21 -10.54 55.04
CA ASN A 559 19.61 -9.54 56.03
C ASN A 559 18.57 -8.42 56.04
N ILE A 560 18.00 -8.12 57.21
CA ILE A 560 17.01 -7.06 57.40
C ILE A 560 17.68 -5.87 58.10
N TYR A 561 17.46 -4.70 57.53
CA TYR A 561 17.95 -3.43 58.05
C TYR A 561 16.78 -2.47 58.20
N GLU A 562 16.66 -1.89 59.38
CA GLU A 562 15.65 -0.87 59.67
C GLU A 562 16.33 0.46 60.01
N TYR A 563 15.84 1.53 59.39
CA TYR A 563 16.40 2.87 59.49
C TYR A 563 15.31 3.88 59.86
N GLU A 564 15.66 4.78 60.77
CA GLU A 564 14.85 5.96 61.11
C GLU A 564 15.15 7.06 60.09
N LEU A 565 14.11 7.63 59.49
CA LEU A 565 14.20 8.69 58.50
C LEU A 565 13.86 10.03 59.14
N HIS A 566 14.70 11.04 58.91
CA HIS A 566 14.38 12.44 59.22
C HIS A 566 13.63 13.08 58.02
N THR A 567 12.98 14.23 58.21
CA THR A 567 11.96 14.85 57.34
C THR A 567 12.31 15.15 55.86
N SER A 568 13.49 14.72 55.37
CA SER A 568 13.90 14.88 53.97
C SER A 568 13.25 13.82 53.05
N ARG A 569 12.94 14.23 51.82
CA ARG A 569 12.25 13.40 50.80
C ARG A 569 13.19 12.48 50.02
N ASP A 570 14.50 12.73 50.11
CA ASP A 570 15.50 12.07 49.28
C ASP A 570 16.30 11.09 50.13
N VAL A 571 16.10 9.80 49.85
CA VAL A 571 16.84 8.72 50.47
C VAL A 571 17.75 8.07 49.45
N VAL A 572 19.04 8.03 49.71
CA VAL A 572 20.04 7.39 48.85
C VAL A 572 20.50 6.11 49.50
N ILE A 573 20.26 4.98 48.84
CA ILE A 573 20.77 3.67 49.23
C ILE A 573 22.03 3.38 48.42
N THR A 574 23.15 3.17 49.09
CA THR A 574 24.42 2.73 48.49
C THR A 574 24.76 1.34 48.98
N ILE A 575 24.89 0.39 48.08
CA ILE A 575 25.23 -1.00 48.41
C ILE A 575 26.50 -1.38 47.67
N LYS A 576 27.49 -1.86 48.41
CA LYS A 576 28.76 -2.32 47.86
C LYS A 576 28.80 -3.84 47.85
N THR A 577 29.08 -4.42 46.69
CA THR A 577 29.48 -5.82 46.53
C THR A 577 30.99 -5.88 46.27
N GLU A 578 31.57 -7.08 46.16
CA GLU A 578 33.00 -7.24 45.85
C GLU A 578 33.39 -6.60 44.52
N ASN A 579 32.47 -6.57 43.55
CA ASN A 579 32.78 -6.18 42.19
C ASN A 579 32.14 -4.84 41.78
N GLU A 580 31.06 -4.40 42.44
CA GLU A 580 30.27 -3.25 42.00
C GLU A 580 29.73 -2.42 43.18
N THR A 581 29.51 -1.12 42.94
CA THR A 581 28.77 -0.25 43.87
C THR A 581 27.46 0.17 43.23
N PHE A 582 26.35 -0.19 43.86
CA PHE A 582 25.01 0.17 43.42
C PHE A 582 24.50 1.37 44.21
N ILE A 583 24.04 2.40 43.50
CA ILE A 583 23.44 3.59 44.08
C ILE A 583 22.00 3.68 43.60
N LYS A 584 21.05 3.78 44.53
CA LYS A 584 19.64 4.00 44.22
C LYS A 584 19.10 5.19 45.00
N ASN A 585 18.58 6.16 44.26
CA ASN A 585 17.82 7.27 44.81
C ASN A 585 16.36 6.85 44.96
N LEU A 586 15.84 6.97 46.17
CA LEU A 586 14.44 6.79 46.52
C LEU A 586 13.83 8.17 46.79
N TYR A 587 12.75 8.47 46.09
CA TYR A 587 11.95 9.67 46.34
C TYR A 587 10.73 9.27 47.17
N LEU A 588 10.61 9.83 48.37
CA LEU A 588 9.45 9.62 49.23
C LEU A 588 8.29 10.49 48.73
N SER A 589 7.29 9.88 48.10
CA SER A 589 6.06 10.56 47.69
C SER A 589 5.05 10.59 48.85
N TYR A 590 4.50 11.77 49.16
CA TYR A 590 3.28 11.88 49.95
C TYR A 590 2.11 11.32 49.12
N GLU A 591 1.65 10.10 49.41
CA GLU A 591 0.27 9.75 49.08
C GLU A 591 -0.64 10.50 50.07
N LYS A 592 -1.54 11.32 49.53
CA LYS A 592 -2.62 11.97 50.28
C LYS A 592 -3.82 11.05 50.33
#